data_AF-A0A086Y493-F1
#
_entry.id   AF-A0A086Y493-F1
#
_cell.length_a   1.000
_cell.length_b   1.000
_cell.length_c   1.000
_cell.angle_alpha   90.00
_cell.angle_beta   90.00
_cell.angle_gamma   90.00
#
_symmetry.space_group_name_H-M   'P 1'
#
loop_
_entity.id
_entity.type
_entity.pdbx_description
1 polymer ?
#
loop_
_entity_poly.entity_id
_entity_poly.type
_entity_poly.pdbx_seq_one_letter_code
_entity_poly.pdbx_strand_id
1 'polypeptide(L)'
;MKRFLPHPVLSLALVLMWLLLTRFSLGQLLLGGAVALVAGRALATIEPEGPRIRLGALWRVVPLTAVVFADILKSNLLVARRILRGARAPSGFVRVPLRLRGPMPLAVLALILTATPGSAWMSWDEEKGELLVHVLELDGTDWPALIRDRYEAPLLEIFA
;
A
#
# COMPACT_ATOMS: atom_id res chain seq x y z
N MET A 1 -9.43 24.04 -16.70
CA MET A 1 -10.15 23.10 -17.59
C MET A 1 -10.86 22.08 -16.72
N LYS A 2 -12.20 22.04 -16.69
CA LYS A 2 -12.96 21.07 -15.87
C LYS A 2 -12.61 19.65 -16.32
N ARG A 3 -11.82 18.91 -15.53
CA ARG A 3 -11.54 17.49 -15.79
C ARG A 3 -12.88 16.75 -15.68
N PHE A 4 -13.41 16.26 -16.80
CA PHE A 4 -14.68 15.51 -16.82
C PHE A 4 -14.60 14.24 -15.94
N LEU A 5 -13.40 13.67 -15.78
CA LEU A 5 -13.06 12.63 -14.80
C LEU A 5 -11.94 13.15 -13.87
N PRO A 6 -12.22 13.49 -12.61
CA PRO A 6 -11.21 13.95 -11.67
C PRO A 6 -10.20 12.85 -11.30
N HIS A 7 -10.66 11.59 -11.20
CA HIS A 7 -9.83 10.42 -10.87
C HIS A 7 -9.98 9.29 -11.93
N PRO A 8 -9.25 9.35 -13.05
CA PRO A 8 -9.41 8.40 -14.15
C PRO A 8 -8.98 6.97 -13.77
N VAL A 9 -7.91 6.83 -12.99
CA VAL A 9 -7.41 5.51 -12.53
C VAL A 9 -8.43 4.82 -11.63
N LEU A 10 -9.00 5.55 -10.67
CA LEU A 10 -10.06 5.03 -9.80
C LEU A 10 -11.30 4.63 -10.60
N SER A 11 -11.73 5.48 -11.53
CA SER A 11 -12.91 5.20 -12.35
C SER A 11 -12.71 3.92 -13.17
N LEU A 12 -11.53 3.75 -13.78
CA LEU A 12 -11.18 2.53 -14.51
C LEU A 12 -11.16 1.31 -13.57
N ALA A 13 -10.53 1.41 -12.40
CA ALA A 13 -10.48 0.33 -11.42
C ALA A 13 -11.88 -0.10 -10.96
N LEU A 14 -12.79 0.85 -10.72
CA LEU A 14 -14.18 0.58 -10.34
C LEU A 14 -14.94 -0.14 -11.46
N VAL A 15 -14.78 0.29 -12.72
CA VAL A 15 -15.41 -0.40 -13.86
C VAL A 15 -14.87 -1.82 -14.01
N LEU A 16 -13.55 -2.01 -13.94
CA LEU A 16 -12.93 -3.33 -14.04
C LEU A 16 -13.38 -4.24 -12.91
N MET A 17 -13.42 -3.74 -11.67
CA MET A 17 -13.93 -4.48 -10.52
C MET A 17 -15.41 -4.84 -10.70
N TRP A 18 -16.24 -3.91 -11.17
CA TRP A 18 -17.65 -4.17 -11.46
C TRP A 18 -17.84 -5.29 -12.49
N LEU A 19 -17.08 -5.24 -13.59
CA LEU A 19 -17.13 -6.25 -14.64
C LEU A 19 -16.57 -7.60 -14.20
N LEU A 20 -15.60 -7.61 -13.27
CA LEU A 20 -15.08 -8.85 -12.70
C LEU A 20 -16.10 -9.53 -11.79
N LEU A 21 -16.89 -8.74 -11.06
CA LEU A 21 -17.94 -9.23 -10.16
C LEU A 21 -19.24 -9.62 -10.87
N THR A 22 -19.42 -9.19 -12.12
CA THR A 22 -20.65 -9.41 -12.90
C THR A 22 -20.38 -10.23 -14.14
N ARG A 23 -21.44 -10.80 -14.76
CA ARG A 23 -21.29 -11.36 -16.10
C ARG A 23 -21.15 -10.22 -17.11
N PHE A 24 -20.16 -10.33 -17.98
CA PHE A 24 -19.93 -9.32 -19.02
C PHE A 24 -21.16 -9.17 -19.92
N SER A 25 -21.66 -7.94 -20.00
CA SER A 25 -22.69 -7.52 -20.95
C SER A 25 -22.56 -6.02 -21.18
N LEU A 26 -23.04 -5.53 -22.32
CA LEU A 26 -23.01 -4.10 -22.63
C LEU A 26 -23.76 -3.26 -21.58
N GLY A 27 -24.87 -3.78 -21.05
CA GLY A 27 -25.61 -3.14 -19.96
C GLY A 27 -24.81 -3.00 -18.68
N GLN A 28 -24.06 -4.04 -18.28
CA GLN A 28 -23.19 -3.99 -17.10
C GLN A 28 -22.00 -3.05 -17.28
N LEU A 29 -21.47 -2.94 -18.50
CA LEU A 29 -20.43 -1.96 -18.81
C LEU A 29 -20.94 -0.52 -18.64
N LEU A 30 -22.12 -0.22 -19.18
CA LEU A 30 -22.74 1.10 -19.05
C LEU A 30 -23.08 1.44 -17.61
N LEU A 31 -23.68 0.50 -16.88
CA LEU A 31 -24.04 0.67 -15.47
C LEU A 31 -22.79 0.86 -14.59
N GLY A 32 -21.79 -0.02 -14.74
CA GLY A 32 -20.51 0.10 -14.04
C GLY A 32 -19.80 1.42 -14.35
N GLY A 33 -19.84 1.88 -15.61
CA GLY A 33 -19.31 3.18 -16.02
C GLY A 33 -20.02 4.36 -15.34
N ALA A 34 -21.36 4.32 -15.26
CA ALA A 34 -22.15 5.34 -14.58
C ALA A 34 -21.83 5.37 -13.07
N VAL A 35 -21.77 4.20 -12.42
CA VAL A 35 -21.40 4.07 -10.99
C VAL A 35 -19.99 4.62 -10.75
N ALA A 36 -19.02 4.23 -11.57
CA ALA A 36 -17.65 4.70 -11.46
C ALA A 36 -17.53 6.21 -11.62
N LEU A 37 -18.30 6.81 -12.53
CA LEU A 37 -18.33 8.27 -12.73
C LEU A 37 -18.91 9.00 -11.51
N VAL A 38 -20.01 8.50 -10.94
CA VAL A 38 -20.63 9.08 -9.73
C VAL A 38 -19.66 8.97 -8.55
N ALA A 39 -19.09 7.79 -8.32
CA ALA A 39 -18.12 7.56 -7.26
C ALA A 39 -16.87 8.44 -7.41
N GLY A 40 -16.32 8.56 -8.63
CA GLY A 40 -15.17 9.41 -8.91
C GLY A 40 -15.44 10.89 -8.65
N ARG A 41 -16.66 11.37 -8.92
CA ARG A 41 -17.04 12.76 -8.60
C ARG A 41 -17.28 12.97 -7.11
N ALA A 42 -17.90 12.02 -6.43
CA ALA A 42 -18.08 12.07 -4.98
C ALA A 42 -16.71 12.10 -4.27
N LEU A 43 -15.75 11.27 -4.69
CA LEU A 43 -14.41 11.31 -4.11
C LEU A 43 -13.72 12.65 -4.34
N ALA A 44 -13.86 13.24 -5.52
CA ALA A 44 -13.26 14.54 -5.81
C ALA A 44 -13.79 15.69 -4.94
N THR A 45 -14.96 15.53 -4.31
CA THR A 45 -15.47 16.50 -3.31
C THR A 45 -14.85 16.33 -1.93
N ILE A 46 -14.34 15.13 -1.62
CA ILE A 46 -13.72 14.81 -0.33
C ILE A 46 -12.20 15.03 -0.41
N GLU A 47 -11.58 14.60 -1.51
CA GLU A 47 -10.13 14.62 -1.70
C GLU A 47 -9.77 15.34 -3.02
N PRO A 48 -9.81 16.69 -3.02
CA PRO A 48 -9.59 17.49 -4.22
C PRO A 48 -8.14 17.43 -4.73
N GLU A 49 -7.18 17.17 -3.84
CA GLU A 49 -5.78 16.93 -4.19
C GLU A 49 -5.59 15.46 -4.59
N GLY A 50 -5.81 15.15 -5.87
CA GLY A 50 -5.55 13.81 -6.40
C GLY A 50 -4.08 13.37 -6.19
N PRO A 51 -3.81 12.06 -6.19
CA PRO A 51 -2.49 11.53 -5.86
C PRO A 51 -1.42 12.07 -6.83
N ARG A 52 -0.36 12.65 -6.26
CA ARG A 52 0.81 13.10 -7.02
C ARG A 52 1.69 11.88 -7.31
N ILE A 53 1.46 11.26 -8.46
CA ILE A 53 2.27 10.12 -8.94
C ILE A 53 3.17 10.63 -10.06
N ARG A 54 4.48 10.35 -9.99
CA ARG A 54 5.37 10.61 -11.11
C ARG A 54 5.18 9.52 -12.17
N LEU A 55 4.58 9.89 -13.30
CA LEU A 55 4.42 8.99 -14.44
C LEU A 55 5.77 8.39 -14.91
N GLY A 56 6.88 9.13 -14.77
CA GLY A 56 8.23 8.65 -15.10
C GLY A 56 8.81 7.60 -14.15
N ALA A 57 8.21 7.40 -12.97
CA ALA A 57 8.64 6.41 -11.98
C ALA A 57 7.70 5.19 -11.93
N LEU A 58 6.66 5.15 -12.78
CA LEU A 58 5.66 4.08 -12.76
C LEU A 58 6.25 2.69 -13.05
N TRP A 59 7.38 2.64 -13.76
CA TRP A 59 8.11 1.41 -14.01
C TRP A 59 8.64 0.74 -12.73
N ARG A 60 8.80 1.50 -11.63
CA ARG A 60 9.22 0.99 -10.31
C ARG A 60 8.08 0.32 -9.53
N VAL A 61 6.83 0.52 -9.93
CA VAL A 61 5.67 -0.13 -9.30
C VAL A 61 5.72 -1.64 -9.49
N VAL A 62 6.06 -2.11 -10.68
CA VAL A 62 6.13 -3.56 -11.00
C VAL A 62 7.17 -4.30 -10.14
N PRO A 63 8.46 -3.89 -10.08
CA PRO A 63 9.45 -4.59 -9.25
C PRO A 63 9.12 -4.48 -7.76
N LEU A 64 8.63 -3.33 -7.28
CA LEU A 64 8.18 -3.20 -5.89
C LEU A 64 7.05 -4.19 -5.58
N THR A 65 6.06 -4.31 -6.47
CA THR A 65 4.95 -5.25 -6.30
C THR A 65 5.45 -6.70 -6.24
N ALA A 66 6.39 -7.09 -7.09
CA ALA A 66 6.98 -8.43 -7.08
C ALA A 66 7.75 -8.71 -5.78
N VAL A 67 8.54 -7.74 -5.30
CA VAL A 67 9.26 -7.83 -4.02
C VAL A 67 8.27 -8.00 -2.86
N VAL A 68 7.25 -7.15 -2.78
CA VAL A 68 6.22 -7.21 -1.74
C VAL A 68 5.50 -8.56 -1.77
N PHE A 69 5.12 -9.06 -2.95
CA PHE A 69 4.45 -10.36 -3.08
C PHE A 69 5.32 -11.51 -2.60
N ALA A 70 6.61 -11.51 -2.96
CA ALA A 70 7.57 -12.50 -2.47
C ALA A 70 7.75 -12.41 -0.94
N ASP A 71 7.75 -11.21 -0.37
CA ASP A 71 7.87 -10.99 1.06
C ASP A 71 6.61 -11.43 1.83
N ILE A 72 5.41 -11.24 1.26
CA ILE A 72 4.14 -11.78 1.79
C ILE A 72 4.20 -13.31 1.85
N LEU A 73 4.62 -13.96 0.75
CA LEU A 73 4.74 -15.42 0.70
C LEU A 73 5.75 -15.94 1.74
N LYS A 74 6.93 -15.32 1.79
CA LYS A 74 7.99 -15.66 2.75
C LYS A 74 7.51 -15.45 4.19
N SER A 75 6.80 -14.36 4.47
CA SER A 75 6.20 -14.07 5.77
C SER A 75 5.30 -15.20 6.24
N ASN A 76 4.30 -15.55 5.43
CA ASN A 76 3.30 -16.54 5.81
C ASN A 76 3.95 -17.90 6.05
N LEU A 77 4.95 -18.27 5.24
CA LEU A 77 5.71 -19.49 5.43
C LEU A 77 6.53 -19.49 6.74
N LEU A 78 7.18 -18.38 7.08
CA LEU A 78 7.94 -18.24 8.32
C LEU A 78 7.03 -18.32 9.55
N VAL A 79 5.91 -17.61 9.54
CA VAL A 79 4.92 -17.64 10.62
C VAL A 79 4.33 -19.04 10.79
N ALA A 80 3.91 -19.69 9.69
CA ALA A 80 3.38 -21.05 9.72
C ALA A 80 4.42 -22.04 10.30
N ARG A 81 5.69 -21.96 9.86
CA ARG A 81 6.76 -22.80 10.41
C ARG A 81 6.99 -22.57 11.90
N ARG A 82 6.89 -21.33 12.39
CA ARG A 82 7.04 -21.03 13.83
C ARG A 82 5.92 -21.65 14.65
N ILE A 83 4.68 -21.48 14.21
CA ILE A 83 3.50 -22.05 14.87
C ILE A 83 3.65 -23.58 14.94
N LEU A 84 4.01 -24.23 13.84
CA LEU A 84 4.18 -25.69 13.78
C LEU A 84 5.34 -26.20 14.65
N ARG A 85 6.40 -25.41 14.83
CA ARG A 85 7.56 -25.78 15.68
C ARG A 85 7.41 -25.37 17.14
N GLY A 86 6.36 -24.64 17.51
CA GLY A 86 6.20 -24.05 18.84
C GLY A 86 7.32 -23.06 19.21
N ALA A 87 8.04 -22.53 18.22
CA ALA A 87 9.18 -21.65 18.46
C ALA A 87 8.67 -20.25 18.85
N ARG A 88 9.13 -19.75 20.00
CA ARG A 88 8.86 -18.37 20.45
C ARG A 88 10.06 -17.49 20.15
N ALA A 89 9.80 -16.33 19.57
CA ALA A 89 10.77 -15.25 19.43
C ALA A 89 10.26 -14.05 20.23
N PRO A 90 11.15 -13.22 20.81
CA PRO A 90 10.72 -11.99 21.46
C PRO A 90 10.10 -11.06 20.41
N SER A 91 8.88 -10.61 20.67
CA SER A 91 8.22 -9.56 19.89
C SER A 91 8.36 -8.22 20.60
N GLY A 92 8.25 -7.12 19.86
CA GLY A 92 8.39 -5.80 20.46
C GLY A 92 8.03 -4.66 19.52
N PHE A 93 8.21 -3.44 20.01
CA PHE A 93 7.97 -2.24 19.23
C PHE A 93 9.29 -1.62 18.80
N VAL A 94 9.35 -1.17 17.55
CA VAL A 94 10.49 -0.48 16.97
C VAL A 94 10.03 0.86 16.43
N ARG A 95 10.80 1.91 16.71
CA ARG A 95 10.63 3.24 16.10
C ARG A 95 11.48 3.32 14.85
N VAL A 96 10.86 3.73 13.75
CA VAL A 96 11.52 3.84 12.45
C VAL A 96 11.32 5.25 11.91
N PRO A 97 12.37 6.06 11.80
CA PRO A 97 12.27 7.38 11.20
C PRO A 97 11.99 7.24 9.70
N LEU A 98 10.98 7.95 9.21
CA LEU A 98 10.60 7.97 7.80
C LEU A 98 10.87 9.35 7.18
N ARG A 99 11.37 9.32 5.96
CA ARG A 99 11.46 10.42 5.01
C ARG A 99 10.14 10.63 4.26
N LEU A 100 9.31 9.59 4.12
CA LEU A 100 7.96 9.72 3.55
C LEU A 100 7.08 10.62 4.41
N ARG A 101 6.40 11.59 3.78
CA ARG A 101 5.48 12.53 4.45
C ARG A 101 4.09 12.59 3.83
N GLY A 102 3.94 12.16 2.57
CA GLY A 102 2.65 12.24 1.88
C GLY A 102 1.66 11.17 2.37
N PRO A 103 0.34 11.48 2.42
CA PRO A 103 -0.66 10.54 2.90
C PRO A 103 -0.73 9.26 2.05
N MET A 104 -0.65 9.39 0.73
CA MET A 104 -0.68 8.25 -0.19
C MET A 104 0.52 7.30 -0.04
N PRO A 105 1.79 7.75 -0.11
CA PRO A 105 2.92 6.84 0.09
C PRO A 105 2.97 6.25 1.51
N LEU A 106 2.55 7.00 2.54
CA LEU A 106 2.41 6.47 3.91
C LEU A 106 1.35 5.37 3.97
N ALA A 107 0.19 5.55 3.34
CA ALA A 107 -0.85 4.53 3.26
C ALA A 107 -0.37 3.27 2.53
N VAL A 108 0.35 3.42 1.41
CA VAL A 108 0.94 2.28 0.69
C VAL A 108 1.98 1.56 1.56
N LEU A 109 2.85 2.30 2.25
CA LEU A 109 3.82 1.71 3.18
C LEU A 109 3.11 0.95 4.32
N ALA A 110 2.04 1.51 4.87
CA ALA A 110 1.25 0.85 5.92
C ALA A 110 0.63 -0.47 5.43
N LEU A 111 0.08 -0.50 4.22
CA LEU A 111 -0.42 -1.73 3.60
C LEU A 111 0.70 -2.76 3.40
N ILE A 112 1.86 -2.34 2.89
CA ILE A 112 3.01 -3.22 2.69
C ILE A 112 3.45 -3.82 4.03
N LEU A 113 3.70 -2.99 5.06
CA LEU A 113 4.21 -3.45 6.35
C LEU A 113 3.22 -4.34 7.11
N THR A 114 1.92 -4.14 6.91
CA THR A 114 0.88 -5.00 7.48
C THR A 114 0.79 -6.36 6.76
N ALA A 115 1.11 -6.40 5.46
CA ALA A 115 1.08 -7.63 4.68
C ALA A 115 2.42 -8.41 4.69
N THR A 116 3.54 -7.72 4.93
CA THR A 116 4.92 -8.26 4.87
C THR A 116 5.48 -8.55 6.27
N PRO A 117 6.61 -9.29 6.40
CA PRO A 117 6.74 -10.27 7.47
C PRO A 117 6.68 -9.78 8.89
N GLY A 118 5.73 -10.33 9.66
CA GLY A 118 5.77 -10.26 11.12
C GLY A 118 5.68 -8.84 11.68
N SER A 119 5.35 -7.84 10.88
CA SER A 119 5.18 -6.48 11.32
C SER A 119 3.72 -6.05 11.36
N ALA A 120 3.39 -5.10 12.21
CA ALA A 120 2.10 -4.44 12.24
C ALA A 120 2.32 -2.93 12.43
N TRP A 121 1.69 -2.12 11.57
CA TRP A 121 1.70 -0.67 11.69
C TRP A 121 0.88 -0.24 12.90
N MET A 122 1.50 0.45 13.86
CA MET A 122 0.81 0.86 15.10
C MET A 122 0.40 2.32 15.08
N SER A 123 1.36 3.22 14.86
CA SER A 123 1.08 4.65 14.86
C SER A 123 2.11 5.44 14.05
N TRP A 124 1.68 6.57 13.52
CA TRP A 124 2.52 7.54 12.84
C TRP A 124 2.55 8.84 13.65
N ASP A 125 3.76 9.31 13.96
CA ASP A 125 4.00 10.62 14.57
C ASP A 125 4.41 11.59 13.45
N GLU A 126 3.48 12.46 13.05
CA GLU A 126 3.68 13.40 11.94
C GLU A 126 4.74 14.47 12.26
N GLU A 127 4.79 14.95 13.52
CA GLU A 127 5.73 15.97 13.94
C GLU A 127 7.17 15.43 13.87
N LYS A 128 7.39 14.24 14.43
CA LYS A 128 8.73 13.63 14.45
C LYS A 128 9.09 12.92 13.16
N GLY A 129 8.09 12.55 12.36
CA GLY A 129 8.30 11.68 11.21
C GLY A 129 8.70 10.26 11.61
N GLU A 130 8.15 9.76 12.72
CA GLU A 130 8.48 8.44 13.26
C GLU A 130 7.31 7.47 13.13
N LEU A 131 7.58 6.31 12.55
CA LEU A 131 6.68 5.17 12.55
C LEU A 131 6.95 4.29 13.77
N LEU A 132 5.90 3.98 14.53
CA LEU A 132 5.92 2.89 15.49
C LEU A 132 5.40 1.62 14.81
N VAL A 133 6.26 0.60 14.73
CA VAL A 133 5.92 -0.71 14.18
C VAL A 133 6.06 -1.77 15.27
N HIS A 134 5.09 -2.66 15.39
CA HIS A 134 5.24 -3.87 16.20
C HIS A 134 5.83 -4.97 15.33
N VAL A 135 6.83 -5.69 15.84
CA VAL A 135 7.51 -6.77 15.13
C VAL A 135 7.41 -8.07 15.91
N LEU A 136 7.14 -9.17 15.21
CA LEU A 136 6.96 -10.51 15.77
C LEU A 136 8.29 -11.11 16.21
N GLU A 137 9.39 -10.63 15.65
CA GLU A 137 10.75 -11.01 16.01
C GLU A 137 11.62 -9.76 16.07
N LEU A 138 12.03 -9.42 17.28
CA LEU A 138 12.81 -8.24 17.59
C LEU A 138 14.30 -8.46 17.26
N ASP A 139 14.79 -9.69 17.44
CA ASP A 139 16.20 -10.00 17.32
C ASP A 139 16.64 -10.30 15.88
N GLY A 140 17.85 -9.86 15.52
CA GLY A 140 18.52 -10.26 14.27
C GLY A 140 18.10 -9.52 13.00
N THR A 141 17.16 -8.56 13.08
CA THR A 141 16.76 -7.72 11.96
C THR A 141 16.92 -6.24 12.28
N ASP A 142 17.68 -5.51 11.47
CA ASP A 142 17.68 -4.04 11.49
C ASP A 142 16.41 -3.54 10.77
N TRP A 143 15.33 -3.44 11.53
CA TRP A 143 14.03 -2.99 11.04
C TRP A 143 14.07 -1.60 10.39
N PRO A 144 14.72 -0.58 10.99
CA PRO A 144 14.91 0.70 10.33
C PRO A 144 15.57 0.60 8.94
N ALA A 145 16.68 -0.14 8.82
CA ALA A 145 17.36 -0.29 7.54
C ALA A 145 16.50 -1.08 6.53
N LEU A 146 15.86 -2.15 6.97
CA LEU A 146 14.99 -2.97 6.11
C LEU A 146 13.84 -2.14 5.54
N ILE A 147 13.13 -1.37 6.37
CA ILE A 147 11.99 -0.55 5.91
C ILE A 147 12.48 0.55 4.97
N ARG A 148 13.57 1.24 5.33
CA ARG A 148 14.16 2.31 4.54
C ARG A 148 14.58 1.83 3.15
N ASP A 149 15.38 0.77 3.09
CA ASP A 149 16.06 0.38 1.85
C ASP A 149 15.15 -0.44 0.94
N ARG A 150 14.25 -1.25 1.51
CA ARG A 150 13.42 -2.18 0.75
C ARG A 150 12.08 -1.61 0.29
N TYR A 151 11.47 -0.75 1.09
CA TYR A 151 10.11 -0.25 0.83
C TYR A 151 10.06 1.26 0.69
N GLU A 152 10.69 1.99 1.61
CA GLU A 152 10.62 3.45 1.61
C GLU A 152 11.32 4.07 0.40
N ALA A 153 12.54 3.63 0.07
CA ALA A 153 13.29 4.17 -1.05
C ALA A 153 12.55 4.04 -2.40
N PRO A 154 11.99 2.88 -2.78
CA PRO A 154 11.14 2.77 -3.97
C PRO A 154 9.89 3.66 -3.92
N LEU A 155 9.26 3.80 -2.74
CA LEU A 155 8.07 4.64 -2.60
C LEU A 155 8.40 6.13 -2.74
N LEU A 156 9.53 6.59 -2.19
CA LEU A 156 10.04 7.95 -2.43
C LEU A 156 10.22 8.18 -3.93
N GLU A 157 10.74 7.21 -4.66
CA GLU A 157 10.93 7.35 -6.10
C GLU A 157 9.62 7.43 -6.89
N ILE A 158 8.58 6.70 -6.47
CA ILE A 158 7.25 6.70 -7.09
C ILE A 158 6.47 7.99 -6.79
N PHE A 159 6.61 8.52 -5.56
CA PHE A 159 5.77 9.58 -5.01
C PHE A 159 6.48 10.94 -4.76
N ALA A 160 7.79 11.06 -5.02
CA ALA A 160 8.53 12.34 -4.92
C ALA A 160 8.06 13.40 -5.93
#